data_AF-A0A7L2GZ45-F1
#
_entry.id   AF-A0A7L2GZ45-F1
#
_cell.length_a   1.000
_cell.length_b   1.000
_cell.length_c   1.000
_cell.angle_alpha   90.00
_cell.angle_beta   90.00
_cell.angle_gamma   90.00
#
_symmetry.space_group_name_H-M   'P 1'
#
loop_
_entity.id
_entity.type
_entity.pdbx_description
1 polymer ?
#
loop_
_entity_poly.entity_id
_entity_poly.type
_entity_poly.pdbx_seq_one_letter_code
_entity_poly.pdbx_strand_id
1 'polypeptide(L)' 'AAGPAVPGRVAQLVTDFGLRLFREALGHRGATNVIFAPHGATAVLVALQLATAGRGRHQLEVAMGFSVDGEGPQGPCP' A
#
# COMPACT_ATOMS: atom_id res chain seq x y z
N ALA A 1 12.39 -19.31 4.54
CA ALA A 1 10.97 -19.63 4.79
C ALA A 1 10.29 -18.39 5.33
N ALA A 2 9.42 -17.75 4.53
CA ALA A 2 8.61 -16.65 5.01
C ALA A 2 7.49 -17.24 5.87
N GLY A 3 7.45 -16.90 7.17
CA GLY A 3 6.38 -17.32 8.07
C GLY A 3 5.01 -16.80 7.59
N PRO A 4 3.91 -17.44 8.00
CA PRO A 4 2.58 -17.05 7.55
C PRO A 4 2.32 -15.58 7.89
N ALA A 5 1.90 -14.80 6.90
CA ALA A 5 1.48 -13.44 7.10
C ALA A 5 0.31 -13.45 8.09
N VAL A 6 0.55 -12.97 9.31
CA VAL A 6 -0.51 -12.83 10.31
C VAL A 6 -1.49 -11.79 9.77
N PRO A 7 -2.77 -12.14 9.52
CA PRO A 7 -3.73 -11.24 8.87
C PRO A 7 -3.82 -9.87 9.54
N GLY A 8 -3.62 -9.81 10.87
CA GLY A 8 -3.58 -8.56 11.64
C GLY A 8 -2.40 -7.64 11.29
N ARG A 9 -1.23 -8.17 10.93
CA ARG A 9 -0.04 -7.36 10.63
C ARG A 9 -0.17 -6.64 9.29
N VAL A 10 -0.70 -7.33 8.27
CA VAL A 10 -0.94 -6.74 6.95
C VAL A 10 -2.04 -5.68 7.04
N ALA A 11 -3.13 -5.98 7.75
CA ALA A 11 -4.19 -5.01 8.01
C ALA A 11 -3.64 -3.74 8.69
N GLN A 12 -2.78 -3.91 9.69
CA GLN A 12 -2.15 -2.78 10.38
C GLN A 12 -1.26 -1.95 9.46
N LEU A 13 -0.39 -2.57 8.66
CA LEU A 13 0.47 -1.86 7.70
C LEU A 13 -0.34 -1.07 6.66
N VAL A 14 -1.43 -1.66 6.17
CA VAL A 14 -2.36 -1.02 5.23
C VAL A 14 -3.05 0.18 5.88
N THR A 15 -3.56 0.03 7.10
CA THR A 15 -4.19 1.13 7.84
C THR A 15 -3.19 2.25 8.14
N ASP A 16 -1.98 1.93 8.60
CA ASP A 16 -0.94 2.90 8.95
C ASP A 16 -0.48 3.72 7.74
N PHE A 17 -0.30 3.07 6.58
CA PHE A 17 0.00 3.77 5.35
C PHE A 17 -1.16 4.64 4.88
N GLY A 18 -2.39 4.13 4.90
CA GLY A 18 -3.57 4.92 4.55
C GLY A 18 -3.73 6.16 5.43
N LEU A 19 -3.50 6.06 6.75
CA LEU A 19 -3.54 7.21 7.65
C LEU A 19 -2.45 8.26 7.33
N ARG A 20 -1.25 7.83 6.94
CA ARG A 20 -0.20 8.77 6.49
C ARG A 20 -0.63 9.51 5.23
N LEU A 21 -1.23 8.81 4.27
CA LEU A 21 -1.76 9.41 3.05
C LEU A 21 -2.87 10.44 3.35
N PHE A 22 -3.75 10.13 4.30
CA PHE A 22 -4.80 11.04 4.74
C PHE A 22 -4.23 12.33 5.33
N ARG A 23 -3.23 12.21 6.22
CA ARG A 23 -2.60 13.38 6.87
C ARG A 23 -1.94 14.29 5.85
N GLU A 24 -1.27 13.71 4.85
CA GLU A 24 -0.69 14.47 3.75
C GLU A 24 -1.77 15.15 2.89
N ALA A 25 -2.86 14.44 2.58
CA ALA A 25 -3.98 14.97 1.79
C ALA A 25 -4.74 16.11 2.50
N LEU A 26 -4.77 16.11 3.84
CA LEU A 26 -5.32 17.22 4.62
C LEU A 26 -4.41 18.46 4.58
N GLY A 27 -3.09 18.29 4.48
CA GLY A 27 -2.13 19.41 4.39
C GLY A 27 -2.35 20.48 5.46
N HIS A 28 -2.20 21.75 5.08
CA HIS A 28 -2.52 22.93 5.91
C HIS A 28 -3.98 23.39 5.76
N ARG A 29 -4.86 22.56 5.19
CA ARG A 29 -6.27 22.95 5.06
C ARG A 29 -6.81 23.12 6.48
N GLY A 30 -7.32 24.33 6.77
CA GLY A 30 -8.02 24.60 8.02
C GLY A 30 -9.24 23.69 8.18
N ALA A 31 -10.06 23.90 9.21
CA ALA A 31 -11.18 23.03 9.57
C ALA A 31 -12.12 22.76 8.37
N THR A 32 -11.90 21.63 7.69
CA THR A 32 -12.63 21.20 6.51
C THR A 32 -13.10 19.78 6.75
N ASN A 33 -14.37 19.51 6.50
CA ASN A 33 -14.91 18.16 6.62
C ASN A 33 -14.42 17.33 5.43
N VAL A 34 -13.67 16.26 5.70
CA VAL A 34 -13.14 15.35 4.69
C VAL A 34 -13.48 13.92 5.08
N ILE A 35 -13.97 13.15 4.10
CA ILE A 35 -14.15 11.70 4.23
C ILE A 35 -13.01 11.03 3.46
N PHE A 36 -12.38 10.05 4.09
CA PHE A 36 -11.27 9.33 3.50
C PHE A 36 -11.37 7.84 3.84
N ALA A 37 -10.97 6.99 2.89
CA ALA A 37 -10.99 5.54 3.03
C ALA A 37 -9.55 4.99 3.00
N PRO A 38 -8.89 4.81 4.15
CA PRO A 38 -7.50 4.37 4.24
C PRO A 38 -7.20 3.07 3.48
N HIS A 39 -8.10 2.09 3.61
CA HIS A 39 -7.95 0.80 2.94
C HIS A 39 -8.11 0.92 1.42
N GLY A 40 -9.10 1.69 0.95
CA GLY A 40 -9.34 1.88 -0.49
C GLY A 40 -8.19 2.59 -1.19
N ALA A 41 -7.67 3.67 -0.59
CA ALA A 41 -6.52 4.38 -1.12
C ALA A 41 -5.26 3.49 -1.18
N THR A 42 -5.02 2.71 -0.13
CA THR A 42 -3.88 1.78 -0.08
C THR A 42 -4.02 0.64 -1.09
N ALA A 43 -5.23 0.11 -1.31
CA ALA A 43 -5.47 -0.95 -2.27
C ALA A 43 -5.09 -0.54 -3.71
N VAL A 44 -5.36 0.71 -4.09
CA VAL A 44 -4.94 1.26 -5.40
C VAL A 44 -3.41 1.31 -5.52
N LEU A 45 -2.71 1.69 -4.45
CA LEU A 45 -1.25 1.77 -4.44
C LEU A 45 -0.58 0.38 -4.43
N VAL A 46 -1.21 -0.60 -3.80
CA VAL A 46 -0.81 -2.01 -3.91
C VAL A 46 -0.96 -2.50 -5.36
N ALA A 47 -2.09 -2.23 -6.01
CA ALA A 47 -2.28 -2.56 -7.42
C ALA A 47 -1.22 -1.87 -8.31
N LEU A 48 -0.86 -0.62 -8.00
CA LEU A 48 0.18 0.11 -8.71
C LEU A 48 1.58 -0.52 -8.49
N GLN A 49 1.88 -1.01 -7.28
CA GLN A 49 3.14 -1.71 -7.00
C GLN A 49 3.26 -3.02 -7.79
N LEU A 50 2.14 -3.71 -8.03
CA LEU A 50 2.08 -4.90 -8.87
C LEU A 50 2.24 -4.58 -10.36
N ALA A 51 1.69 -3.45 -10.82
CA ALA A 51 1.73 -3.05 -12.22
C ALA A 51 3.03 -2.33 -12.64
N THR A 52 3.90 -1.98 -11.69
CA THR A 52 5.14 -1.23 -11.96
C THR A 52 6.38 -2.06 -11.67
N ALA A 53 7.49 -1.72 -12.33
CA ALA A 53 8.78 -2.38 -12.16
C ALA A 53 9.90 -1.36 -11.94
N GLY A 54 11.07 -1.85 -11.52
CA GLY A 54 12.27 -1.04 -11.34
C GLY A 54 12.10 0.08 -10.31
N ARG A 55 12.51 1.29 -10.66
CA ARG A 55 12.55 2.44 -9.72
C ARG A 55 11.18 2.81 -9.17
N GLY A 56 10.12 2.73 -9.98
CA GLY A 56 8.76 3.07 -9.55
C GLY A 56 8.23 2.11 -8.49
N ARG A 57 8.44 0.80 -8.70
CA ARG A 57 8.10 -0.22 -7.71
C ARG A 57 8.85 -0.02 -6.40
N HIS A 58 10.16 0.24 -6.48
CA HIS A 58 10.98 0.44 -5.29
C HIS A 58 10.53 1.65 -4.46
N GLN A 59 10.14 2.76 -5.11
CA GLN A 59 9.60 3.92 -4.39
C GLN A 59 8.30 3.59 -3.64
N LEU A 60 7.42 2.78 -4.24
CA LEU A 60 6.19 2.32 -3.59
C LEU A 60 6.48 1.40 -2.40
N GLU A 61 7.41 0.47 -2.53
CA GLU A 61 7.85 -0.41 -1.43
C GLU A 61 8.38 0.39 -0.23
N VAL A 62 9.24 1.37 -0.49
CA VAL A 62 9.80 2.23 0.55
C VAL A 62 8.73 3.09 1.21
N ALA A 63 7.82 3.68 0.42
CA ALA A 63 6.74 4.52 0.95
C ALA A 63 5.72 3.72 1.78
N MET A 64 5.34 2.53 1.32
CA MET A 64 4.37 1.68 2.01
C MET A 64 4.96 0.96 3.22
N GLY A 65 6.27 0.70 3.21
CA GLY A 65 6.95 -0.07 4.26
C GLY A 65 6.70 -1.58 4.17
N PHE A 66 6.14 -2.04 3.05
CA PHE A 66 5.96 -3.44 2.70
C PHE A 66 5.97 -3.61 1.18
N SER A 67 6.30 -4.82 0.73
CA SER A 67 6.21 -5.21 -0.68
C SER A 67 5.15 -6.29 -0.84
N VAL A 68 4.41 -6.20 -1.95
CA VAL A 68 3.49 -7.23 -2.40
C VAL A 68 4.12 -7.90 -3.62
N ASP A 69 4.50 -9.16 -3.45
CA ASP A 69 4.96 -9.97 -4.56
C ASP A 69 3.77 -10.34 -5.44
N GLY A 70 3.92 -10.17 -6.75
CA GLY A 70 2.91 -10.55 -7.74
C GLY A 70 2.86 -12.05 -8.01
N GLU A 71 3.62 -12.85 -7.27
CA GLU A 71 3.66 -14.30 -7.42
C GLU A 71 2.43 -14.92 -6.74
N GLY A 72 1.30 -14.92 -7.44
CA GLY A 72 0.48 -16.13 -7.45
C GLY A 72 1.38 -17.30 -7.89
N PRO A 73 1.14 -18.53 -7.40
CA PRO A 73 2.10 -19.63 -7.47
C PRO A 73 2.79 -19.74 -8.84
N GLN A 74 4.09 -19.40 -8.86
CA GLN A 74 5.11 -19.88 -9.79
C GLN A 74 4.63 -20.13 -11.24
N GLY A 75 4.79 -19.13 -12.11
CA GLY A 75 4.90 -19.41 -13.53
C GLY A 75 4.81 -18.17 -14.43
N PRO A 76 5.76 -17.94 -15.35
CA PRO A 76 5.52 -17.01 -16.45
C PRO A 76 4.35 -17.53 -17.30
N CYS A 77 3.38 -16.66 -17.56
CA CYS A 77 2.30 -16.95 -18.51
C CYS A 77 2.91 -17.24 -19.90
N PRO A 78 2.45 -18.29 -20.61
CA PRO A 78 2.93 -18.64 -21.95
C PRO A 78 2.64 -17.58 -23.00
#